data_AF-A0A849Z2R7-F1
#
_entry.id   AF-A0A849Z2R7-F1
#
_cell.length_a   1.000
_cell.length_b   1.000
_cell.length_c   1.000
_cell.angle_alpha   90.00
_cell.angle_beta   90.00
_cell.angle_gamma   90.00
#
_symmetry.space_group_name_H-M   'P 1'
#
loop_
_entity.id
_entity.type
_entity.pdbx_description
1 polymer ?
#
loop_
_entity_poly.entity_id
_entity_poly.type
_entity_poly.pdbx_seq_one_letter_code
_entity_poly.pdbx_strand_id
1 'polypeptide(L)'
;MVRPILFLALSVAGCAGGPTVVGGPFPLDPANMTYPLDGENVELKNGTHEVKTGESADDFVRTDLTKARSDADFDGDSATDSAVVVTKDDGKLAVHYLAVITNAGKVTTITLGKNVLVQELAPHPKGGIEVKLLGRDDGVPEDTPPTLPLTKRYELKAGALVLSK
;
A
#
# COMPACT_ATOMS: atom_id res chain seq x y z
N MET A 1 26.19 -63.52 -4.46
CA MET A 1 25.28 -62.70 -3.64
C MET A 1 26.03 -61.43 -3.24
N VAL A 2 25.93 -60.37 -4.04
CA VAL A 2 26.57 -59.07 -3.78
C VAL A 2 25.59 -57.98 -4.25
N ARG A 3 25.09 -57.17 -3.31
CA ARG A 3 24.24 -56.00 -3.55
C ARG A 3 25.13 -54.75 -3.51
N PRO A 4 25.11 -53.88 -4.52
CA PRO A 4 25.62 -52.52 -4.36
C PRO A 4 24.48 -51.52 -4.16
N ILE A 5 24.47 -51.03 -2.93
CA ILE A 5 24.25 -49.66 -2.43
C ILE A 5 23.52 -48.66 -3.34
N LEU A 6 22.39 -48.22 -2.80
CA LEU A 6 21.50 -47.14 -3.19
C LEU A 6 22.22 -45.77 -3.17
N PHE A 7 22.17 -45.03 -4.29
CA PHE A 7 22.58 -43.63 -4.36
C PHE A 7 21.57 -42.75 -3.63
N LEU A 8 22.02 -42.03 -2.61
CA LEU A 8 21.27 -41.02 -1.89
C LEU A 8 21.29 -39.72 -2.70
N ALA A 9 20.14 -39.34 -3.29
CA ALA A 9 19.98 -38.08 -4.01
C ALA A 9 19.88 -36.92 -3.00
N LEU A 10 20.90 -36.06 -2.97
CA LEU A 10 20.88 -34.80 -2.25
C LEU A 10 19.96 -33.82 -3.01
N SER A 11 18.77 -33.58 -2.46
CA SER A 11 17.84 -32.57 -2.99
C SER A 11 18.31 -31.20 -2.52
N VAL A 12 18.89 -30.40 -3.41
CA VAL A 12 19.26 -29.02 -3.11
C VAL A 12 17.97 -28.22 -3.03
N ALA A 13 17.62 -27.76 -1.83
CA ALA A 13 16.51 -26.86 -1.61
C ALA A 13 16.80 -25.54 -2.32
N GLY A 14 16.15 -25.32 -3.46
CA GLY A 14 16.14 -24.02 -4.12
C GLY A 14 15.43 -23.02 -3.20
N CYS A 15 16.19 -22.12 -2.59
CA CYS A 15 15.65 -20.88 -2.06
C CYS A 15 15.01 -20.13 -3.22
N ALA A 16 13.69 -20.22 -3.37
CA ALA A 16 12.91 -19.30 -4.16
C ALA A 16 12.92 -17.94 -3.45
N GLY A 17 14.03 -17.21 -3.59
CA GLY A 17 14.03 -15.78 -3.38
C GLY A 17 12.98 -15.19 -4.30
N GLY A 18 12.12 -14.32 -3.77
CA GLY A 18 11.15 -13.58 -4.57
C GLY A 18 11.83 -12.88 -5.75
N PRO A 19 11.06 -12.49 -6.79
CA PRO A 19 11.62 -11.80 -7.95
C PRO A 19 12.49 -10.65 -7.49
N THR A 20 13.74 -10.65 -7.95
CA THR A 20 14.69 -9.57 -7.71
C THR A 20 14.13 -8.34 -8.42
N VAL A 21 13.88 -7.25 -7.69
CA VAL A 21 13.56 -5.96 -8.30
C VAL A 21 14.74 -5.59 -9.20
N VAL A 22 14.55 -5.63 -10.52
CA VAL A 22 15.61 -5.31 -11.51
C VAL A 22 15.75 -3.79 -11.64
N GLY A 23 14.72 -3.03 -11.27
CA GLY A 23 14.70 -1.58 -11.28
C GLY A 23 15.61 -0.93 -10.22
N GLY A 24 16.18 0.22 -10.58
CA GLY A 24 16.84 1.13 -9.64
C GLY A 24 15.85 1.78 -8.65
N PRO A 25 16.22 2.87 -7.97
CA PRO A 25 15.29 3.56 -7.07
C PRO A 25 14.03 4.01 -7.82
N PHE A 26 12.88 4.03 -7.13
CA PHE A 26 11.64 4.57 -7.69
C PHE A 26 11.87 6.03 -8.16
N PRO A 27 11.59 6.37 -9.44
CA PRO A 27 12.07 7.62 -10.02
C PRO A 27 11.13 8.82 -9.79
N LEU A 28 9.87 8.58 -9.43
CA LEU A 28 8.89 9.66 -9.24
C LEU A 28 8.84 10.10 -7.78
N ASP A 29 8.29 11.28 -7.54
CA ASP A 29 8.08 11.83 -6.20
C ASP A 29 6.60 11.73 -5.81
N PRO A 30 6.22 10.79 -4.90
CA PRO A 30 4.85 10.67 -4.42
C PRO A 30 4.29 11.97 -3.81
N ALA A 31 5.14 12.86 -3.28
CA ALA A 31 4.70 14.12 -2.69
C ALA A 31 4.12 15.11 -3.71
N ASN A 32 4.34 14.89 -5.01
CA ASN A 32 3.92 15.78 -6.09
C ASN A 32 3.13 15.02 -7.19
N MET A 33 2.22 14.14 -6.76
CA MET A 33 1.39 13.30 -7.63
C MET A 33 -0.11 13.59 -7.48
N THR A 34 -0.90 13.14 -8.45
CA THR A 34 -2.36 13.16 -8.40
C THR A 34 -2.90 11.80 -7.98
N TYR A 35 -3.77 11.79 -6.97
CA TYR A 35 -4.36 10.59 -6.40
C TYR A 35 -5.87 10.53 -6.68
N PRO A 36 -6.38 9.46 -7.31
CA PRO A 36 -7.82 9.26 -7.42
C PRO A 36 -8.38 8.79 -6.07
N LEU A 37 -9.08 9.65 -5.33
CA LEU A 37 -9.67 9.37 -4.02
C LEU A 37 -11.18 9.56 -4.11
N ASP A 38 -11.96 8.49 -3.86
CA ASP A 38 -13.42 8.50 -3.91
C ASP A 38 -14.04 9.10 -5.19
N GLY A 39 -13.38 8.88 -6.34
CA GLY A 39 -13.82 9.39 -7.64
C GLY A 39 -13.35 10.82 -7.96
N GLU A 40 -12.63 11.47 -7.05
CA GLU A 40 -12.02 12.78 -7.24
C GLU A 40 -10.50 12.65 -7.46
N ASN A 41 -9.94 13.46 -8.35
CA ASN A 41 -8.50 13.55 -8.53
C ASN A 41 -7.92 14.63 -7.61
N VAL A 42 -7.12 14.23 -6.63
CA VAL A 42 -6.49 15.12 -5.65
C VAL A 42 -5.00 15.26 -5.96
N GLU A 43 -4.59 16.45 -6.40
CA GLU A 43 -3.19 16.77 -6.67
C GLU A 43 -2.48 17.24 -5.40
N LEU A 44 -1.50 16.46 -4.92
CA LEU A 44 -0.65 16.87 -3.81
C LEU A 44 0.47 17.78 -4.30
N LYS A 45 0.84 18.75 -3.46
CA LYS A 45 2.01 19.60 -3.64
C LYS A 45 2.85 19.53 -2.38
N ASN A 46 4.06 19.02 -2.48
CA ASN A 46 4.93 18.73 -1.32
C ASN A 46 4.25 17.87 -0.24
N GLY A 47 3.44 16.91 -0.67
CA GLY A 47 2.82 15.90 0.18
C GLY A 47 1.49 16.33 0.79
N THR A 48 0.98 17.53 0.46
CA THR A 48 -0.29 18.02 1.01
C THR A 48 -1.20 18.62 -0.05
N HIS A 49 -2.49 18.60 0.21
CA HIS A 49 -3.53 19.30 -0.54
C HIS A 49 -4.61 19.79 0.42
N GLU A 50 -5.09 21.01 0.25
CA GLU A 50 -6.11 21.61 1.12
C GLU A 50 -7.18 22.28 0.26
N VAL A 51 -8.44 22.00 0.59
CA VAL A 51 -9.62 22.65 -0.01
C VAL A 51 -10.37 23.39 1.08
N LYS A 52 -10.58 24.69 0.90
CA LYS A 52 -11.41 25.49 1.82
C LYS A 52 -12.88 25.08 1.67
N THR A 53 -13.54 24.74 2.76
CA THR A 53 -14.94 24.23 2.76
C THR A 53 -15.93 25.15 3.45
N GLY A 54 -15.47 26.17 4.17
CA GLY A 54 -16.33 27.11 4.90
C GLY A 54 -15.74 28.51 4.98
N GLU A 55 -16.29 29.34 5.85
CA GLU A 55 -15.88 30.75 6.01
C GLU A 55 -14.78 30.91 7.07
N SER A 56 -14.72 29.99 8.05
CA SER A 56 -13.73 30.05 9.13
C SER A 56 -12.31 29.89 8.60
N ALA A 57 -11.35 30.33 9.42
CA ALA A 57 -9.93 30.14 9.16
C ALA A 57 -9.49 28.68 9.27
N ASP A 58 -10.31 27.79 9.86
CA ASP A 58 -9.98 26.38 10.07
C ASP A 58 -10.85 25.44 9.20
N ASP A 59 -11.72 25.98 8.35
CA ASP A 59 -12.64 25.18 7.52
C ASP A 59 -11.92 24.66 6.27
N PHE A 60 -11.13 23.61 6.44
CA PHE A 60 -10.42 22.94 5.37
C PHE A 60 -10.66 21.43 5.39
N VAL A 61 -10.73 20.84 4.20
CA VAL A 61 -10.50 19.41 4.01
C VAL A 61 -9.06 19.24 3.56
N ARG A 62 -8.28 18.55 4.38
CA ARG A 62 -6.88 18.28 4.09
C ARG A 62 -6.68 16.86 3.56
N THR A 63 -5.74 16.72 2.64
CA THR A 63 -5.21 15.45 2.18
C THR A 63 -3.70 15.45 2.40
N ASP A 64 -3.16 14.39 3.00
CA ASP A 64 -1.74 14.27 3.34
C ASP A 64 -1.17 12.94 2.85
N LEU A 65 0.06 13.00 2.35
CA LEU A 65 0.92 11.84 2.19
C LEU A 65 1.54 11.47 3.53
N THR A 66 1.35 10.24 3.96
CA THR A 66 1.98 9.72 5.19
C THR A 66 3.44 9.32 4.93
N LYS A 67 4.13 8.92 6.01
CA LYS A 67 5.48 8.34 5.90
C LYS A 67 5.50 6.87 5.50
N ALA A 68 4.34 6.20 5.46
CA ALA A 68 4.27 4.79 5.12
C ALA A 68 4.56 4.62 3.63
N ARG A 69 5.64 3.90 3.31
CA ARG A 69 6.11 3.69 1.94
C ARG A 69 6.76 2.31 1.79
N SER A 70 6.56 1.70 0.63
CA SER A 70 7.24 0.49 0.21
C SER A 70 7.50 0.55 -1.29
N ASP A 71 8.75 0.31 -1.70
CA ASP A 71 9.13 0.32 -3.11
C ASP A 71 9.48 -1.10 -3.54
N ALA A 72 8.85 -1.58 -4.61
CA ALA A 72 9.08 -2.89 -5.23
C ALA A 72 8.42 -2.93 -6.60
N ASP A 73 8.57 -4.02 -7.34
CA ASP A 73 7.79 -4.30 -8.55
C ASP A 73 6.40 -4.84 -8.14
N PHE A 74 5.34 -4.04 -8.29
CA PHE A 74 3.98 -4.41 -7.89
C PHE A 74 3.07 -4.76 -9.09
N ASP A 75 3.43 -4.35 -10.31
CA ASP A 75 2.68 -4.65 -11.53
C ASP A 75 3.29 -5.75 -12.41
N GLY A 76 4.51 -6.19 -12.09
CA GLY A 76 5.22 -7.29 -12.74
C GLY A 76 6.03 -6.87 -13.98
N ASP A 77 6.24 -5.58 -14.22
CA ASP A 77 6.97 -5.06 -15.38
C ASP A 77 8.51 -5.02 -15.19
N SER A 78 9.01 -5.50 -14.04
CA SER A 78 10.42 -5.46 -13.62
C SER A 78 10.98 -4.08 -13.32
N ALA A 79 10.18 -3.02 -13.36
CA ALA A 79 10.51 -1.70 -12.87
C ALA A 79 10.09 -1.54 -11.40
N THR A 80 10.72 -0.57 -10.73
CA THR A 80 10.36 -0.25 -9.35
C THR A 80 9.14 0.66 -9.37
N ASP A 81 8.12 0.27 -8.61
CA ASP A 81 6.92 1.01 -8.26
C ASP A 81 6.99 1.50 -6.80
N SER A 82 6.02 2.31 -6.38
CA SER A 82 5.91 2.76 -5.00
C SER A 82 4.50 2.60 -4.45
N ALA A 83 4.38 1.93 -3.32
CA ALA A 83 3.18 1.86 -2.51
C ALA A 83 3.29 2.89 -1.37
N VAL A 84 2.27 3.73 -1.21
CA VAL A 84 2.21 4.76 -0.16
C VAL A 84 0.83 4.81 0.47
N VAL A 85 0.71 5.45 1.63
CA VAL A 85 -0.59 5.78 2.23
C VAL A 85 -0.86 7.27 2.17
N VAL A 86 -2.06 7.61 1.69
CA VAL A 86 -2.62 8.95 1.69
C VAL A 86 -3.78 8.99 2.66
N THR A 87 -3.93 10.10 3.38
CA THR A 87 -5.08 10.37 4.26
C THR A 87 -5.88 11.54 3.70
N LYS A 88 -7.21 11.48 3.78
CA LYS A 88 -8.11 12.60 3.46
C LYS A 88 -9.05 12.81 4.63
N ASP A 89 -9.20 14.05 5.07
CA ASP A 89 -10.17 14.41 6.10
C ASP A 89 -11.60 14.15 5.59
N ASP A 90 -12.40 13.53 6.44
CA ASP A 90 -13.82 13.30 6.22
C ASP A 90 -14.58 13.58 7.52
N GLY A 91 -14.88 14.87 7.71
CA GLY A 91 -15.46 15.40 8.95
C GLY A 91 -14.46 15.37 10.09
N LYS A 92 -14.73 14.58 11.14
CA LYS A 92 -13.86 14.50 12.34
C LYS A 92 -12.73 13.48 12.21
N LEU A 93 -12.79 12.60 11.22
CA LEU A 93 -11.89 11.46 11.07
C LEU A 93 -11.27 11.47 9.68
N ALA A 94 -10.04 10.98 9.58
CA ALA A 94 -9.39 10.80 8.29
C ALA A 94 -9.69 9.42 7.70
N VAL A 95 -10.01 9.38 6.41
CA VAL A 95 -10.02 8.16 5.60
C VAL A 95 -8.58 7.88 5.16
N HIS A 96 -8.16 6.62 5.24
CA HIS A 96 -6.84 6.17 4.78
C HIS A 96 -6.98 5.39 3.48
N TYR A 97 -6.09 5.66 2.54
CA TYR A 97 -6.05 5.00 1.23
C TYR A 97 -4.66 4.42 1.01
N LEU A 98 -4.60 3.17 0.53
CA LEU A 98 -3.40 2.63 -0.08
C LEU A 98 -3.36 3.11 -1.52
N ALA A 99 -2.23 3.65 -1.94
CA ALA A 99 -1.97 4.00 -3.33
C ALA A 99 -0.75 3.21 -3.85
N VAL A 100 -0.84 2.71 -5.07
CA VAL A 100 0.31 2.18 -5.83
C VAL A 100 0.55 3.08 -7.02
N ILE A 101 1.79 3.53 -7.14
CA ILE A 101 2.29 4.40 -8.19
C ILE A 101 3.26 3.57 -9.02
N THR A 102 2.85 3.23 -10.24
CA THR A 102 3.73 2.51 -11.17
C THR A 102 4.88 3.40 -11.63
N ASN A 103 5.97 2.81 -12.10
CA ASN A 103 7.09 3.55 -12.72
C ASN A 103 6.62 4.49 -13.85
N ALA A 104 5.59 4.07 -14.60
CA ALA A 104 4.96 4.85 -15.67
C ALA A 104 4.10 6.04 -15.17
N GLY A 105 3.98 6.23 -13.86
CA GLY A 105 3.22 7.33 -13.24
C GLY A 105 1.73 7.08 -13.10
N LYS A 106 1.23 5.87 -13.43
CA LYS A 106 -0.16 5.51 -13.15
C LYS A 106 -0.34 5.30 -11.65
N VAL A 107 -1.34 5.99 -11.08
CA VAL A 107 -1.74 5.87 -9.67
C VAL A 107 -3.02 5.06 -9.56
N THR A 108 -3.02 4.04 -8.72
CA THR A 108 -4.20 3.22 -8.39
C THR A 108 -4.39 3.22 -6.89
N THR A 109 -5.63 3.38 -6.41
CA THR A 109 -5.93 3.52 -4.98
C THR A 109 -6.98 2.52 -4.51
N ILE A 110 -6.99 2.25 -3.21
CA ILE A 110 -8.06 1.54 -2.51
C ILE A 110 -8.18 2.05 -1.08
N THR A 111 -9.42 2.17 -0.59
CA THR A 111 -9.71 2.60 0.77
C THR A 111 -9.33 1.51 1.78
N LEU A 112 -8.50 1.86 2.77
CA LEU A 112 -8.12 0.98 3.88
C LEU A 112 -9.14 1.03 5.03
N GLY A 113 -9.78 2.18 5.21
CA GLY A 113 -10.82 2.44 6.20
C GLY A 113 -10.72 3.84 6.81
N LYS A 114 -11.68 4.18 7.67
CA LYS A 114 -11.69 5.42 8.46
C LYS A 114 -11.01 5.23 9.81
N ASN A 115 -10.22 6.22 10.21
CA ASN A 115 -9.52 6.25 11.49
C ASN A 115 -8.74 4.95 11.78
N VAL A 116 -8.10 4.36 10.76
CA VAL A 116 -7.20 3.21 10.95
C VAL A 116 -5.79 3.72 11.19
N LEU A 117 -4.93 2.92 11.83
CA LEU A 117 -3.52 3.29 11.99
C LEU A 117 -2.66 2.37 11.13
N VAL A 118 -2.18 2.84 9.98
CA VAL A 118 -1.23 2.07 9.17
C VAL A 118 0.15 2.12 9.83
N GLN A 119 0.68 0.96 10.15
CA GLN A 119 1.97 0.81 10.83
C GLN A 119 3.10 0.52 9.84
N GLU A 120 2.82 -0.27 8.80
CA GLU A 120 3.85 -0.74 7.87
C GLU A 120 3.24 -1.04 6.49
N LEU A 121 4.02 -0.73 5.45
CA LEU A 121 3.85 -1.28 4.11
C LEU A 121 5.10 -2.09 3.77
N ALA A 122 4.91 -3.30 3.24
CA ALA A 122 6.02 -4.15 2.81
C ALA A 122 5.64 -4.94 1.54
N PRO A 123 6.60 -5.31 0.69
CA PRO A 123 6.34 -6.26 -0.39
C PRO A 123 6.07 -7.64 0.22
N HIS A 124 5.00 -8.30 -0.22
CA HIS A 124 4.67 -9.62 0.28
C HIS A 124 5.40 -10.71 -0.53
N PRO A 125 5.96 -11.78 0.09
CA PRO A 125 6.75 -12.80 -0.62
C PRO A 125 6.00 -13.56 -1.73
N LYS A 126 4.67 -13.61 -1.65
CA LYS A 126 3.78 -14.21 -2.67
C LYS A 126 3.25 -13.18 -3.69
N GLY A 127 3.88 -12.02 -3.78
CA GLY A 127 3.43 -10.88 -4.56
C GLY A 127 2.43 -9.99 -3.82
N GLY A 128 2.37 -8.73 -4.25
CA GLY A 128 1.52 -7.68 -3.69
C GLY A 128 2.15 -6.92 -2.52
N ILE A 129 1.30 -6.12 -1.87
CA ILE A 129 1.61 -5.23 -0.76
C ILE A 129 1.01 -5.82 0.50
N GLU A 130 1.84 -6.13 1.48
CA GLU A 130 1.41 -6.37 2.85
C GLU A 130 1.22 -5.03 3.56
N VAL A 131 0.05 -4.84 4.17
CA VAL A 131 -0.32 -3.67 4.95
C VAL A 131 -0.61 -4.12 6.37
N LYS A 132 0.24 -3.70 7.31
CA LYS A 132 -0.02 -3.90 8.75
C LYS A 132 -0.66 -2.64 9.29
N LEU A 133 -1.83 -2.79 9.92
CA LEU A 133 -2.60 -1.68 10.44
C LEU A 133 -3.33 -2.06 11.72
N LEU A 134 -3.65 -1.07 12.56
CA LEU A 134 -4.63 -1.25 13.63
C LEU A 134 -6.02 -0.90 13.11
N GLY A 135 -6.94 -1.84 13.28
CA GLY A 135 -8.36 -1.68 13.04
C GLY A 135 -9.18 -1.88 14.32
N ARG A 136 -10.41 -2.34 14.15
CA ARG A 136 -11.39 -2.57 15.22
C ARG A 136 -12.19 -3.81 14.91
N ASP A 137 -12.84 -4.35 15.93
CA ASP A 137 -13.87 -5.36 15.77
C ASP A 137 -15.13 -4.79 15.10
N ASP A 138 -15.89 -5.68 14.47
CA ASP A 138 -17.17 -5.32 13.84
C ASP A 138 -18.14 -4.74 14.88
N GLY A 139 -18.77 -3.62 14.54
CA GLY A 139 -19.73 -2.93 15.41
C GLY A 139 -19.10 -1.94 16.40
N VAL A 140 -17.77 -1.86 16.48
CA VAL A 140 -17.10 -0.79 17.25
C VAL A 140 -17.16 0.53 16.47
N PRO A 141 -17.57 1.65 17.10
CA PRO A 141 -17.61 2.97 16.45
C PRO A 141 -16.27 3.41 15.85
N GLU A 142 -16.32 4.12 14.71
CA GLU A 142 -15.11 4.58 14.00
C GLU A 142 -14.30 5.63 14.78
N ASP A 143 -14.92 6.38 15.68
CA ASP A 143 -14.24 7.39 16.51
C ASP A 143 -13.50 6.78 17.72
N THR A 144 -13.76 5.51 18.04
CA THR A 144 -13.00 4.78 19.05
C THR A 144 -11.58 4.52 18.54
N PRO A 145 -10.49 4.72 19.31
CA PRO A 145 -9.14 4.43 18.82
C PRO A 145 -8.98 2.98 18.35
N PRO A 146 -8.30 2.72 17.21
CA PRO A 146 -8.12 1.36 16.71
C PRO A 146 -7.08 0.61 17.56
N THR A 147 -7.36 -0.65 17.90
CA THR A 147 -6.52 -1.47 18.77
C THR A 147 -6.26 -2.88 18.25
N LEU A 148 -7.04 -3.36 17.28
CA LEU A 148 -6.94 -4.72 16.74
C LEU A 148 -5.87 -4.77 15.64
N PRO A 149 -4.76 -5.53 15.82
CA PRO A 149 -3.77 -5.69 14.76
C PRO A 149 -4.34 -6.49 13.60
N LEU A 150 -4.27 -5.90 12.40
CA LEU A 150 -4.71 -6.51 11.15
C LEU A 150 -3.55 -6.52 10.16
N THR A 151 -3.41 -7.63 9.44
CA THR A 151 -2.52 -7.73 8.28
C THR A 151 -3.39 -8.01 7.06
N LYS A 152 -3.29 -7.14 6.05
CA LYS A 152 -4.02 -7.26 4.79
C LYS A 152 -3.01 -7.34 3.65
N ARG A 153 -3.30 -8.15 2.64
CA ARG A 153 -2.49 -8.24 1.42
C ARG A 153 -3.28 -7.67 0.25
N TYR A 154 -2.71 -6.73 -0.48
CA TYR A 154 -3.31 -6.18 -1.69
C TYR A 154 -2.46 -6.55 -2.90
N GLU A 155 -3.09 -6.87 -4.01
CA GLU A 155 -2.41 -7.15 -5.28
C GLU A 155 -2.94 -6.19 -6.34
N LEU A 156 -2.04 -5.69 -7.20
CA LEU A 156 -2.43 -4.92 -8.37
C LEU A 156 -2.78 -5.92 -9.49
N LYS A 157 -4.07 -6.04 -9.82
CA LYS A 157 -4.57 -6.96 -10.85
C LYS A 157 -5.36 -6.19 -11.88
N ALA A 158 -4.99 -6.37 -13.15
CA ALA A 158 -5.64 -5.69 -14.27
C ALA A 158 -5.78 -4.16 -14.05
N GLY A 159 -4.79 -3.56 -13.39
CA GLY A 159 -4.77 -2.12 -13.10
C GLY A 159 -5.69 -1.67 -11.96
N ALA A 160 -6.19 -2.59 -11.12
CA ALA A 160 -6.94 -2.28 -9.91
C ALA A 160 -6.31 -2.96 -8.68
N LEU A 161 -6.35 -2.31 -7.52
CA LEU A 161 -5.95 -2.92 -6.27
C LEU A 161 -7.07 -3.80 -5.74
N VAL A 162 -6.74 -5.04 -5.39
CA VAL A 162 -7.70 -6.00 -4.82
C VAL A 162 -7.16 -6.60 -3.55
N LEU A 163 -8.03 -6.76 -2.55
CA LEU A 163 -7.70 -7.51 -1.34
C LEU A 163 -7.52 -8.98 -1.70
N SER A 164 -6.33 -9.50 -1.44
CA SER A 164 -5.96 -10.88 -1.65
C SER A 164 -6.17 -11.67 -0.36
N LYS A 165 -6.78 -12.85 -0.48
CA LYS A 165 -7.01 -13.78 0.63
C LYS A 165 -5.73 -14.51 1.03
#